data_AF-A0A1Y1L4Y9-F1
#
_entry.id   AF-A0A1Y1L4Y9-F1
#
_cell.length_a   1.000
_cell.length_b   1.000
_cell.length_c   1.000
_cell.angle_alpha   90.00
_cell.angle_beta   90.00
_cell.angle_gamma   90.00
#
_symmetry.space_group_name_H-M   'P 1'
#
loop_
_entity.id
_entity.type
_entity.pdbx_description
1 polymer ?
#
loop_
_entity_poly.entity_id
_entity_poly.type
_entity_poly.pdbx_seq_one_letter_code
_entity_poly.pdbx_strand_id
1 'polypeptide(L)'
;MPNFGFEGGYLLTPGCGNINDLSNCFQKLFEIIVDESIKLQILEDDRNSMLGEMLYDICSGRATRIPHLSPKQCLESLIELGLHKLKRNYFKIITSVDFQIAKDLQDKWNALLVMPHTGRATFTELNVPHTVAQLHYLYQIHTALEFLALVNEARRFPHGVLISVLKNVLNKYVMDMVSNFSYGIRQLCDIAVPICFADIKSCDLLSNCAPSKYRIRMSSNPINSSVITSFHYTRDPLFPNTIYKYNDVSNSAIQEHQLYVTRVETYSDKV
;
A
#
# COMPACT_ATOMS: atom_id res chain seq x y z
N MET A 1 34.64 -5.10 -7.07
CA MET A 1 34.11 -4.23 -8.14
C MET A 1 32.60 -4.23 -8.03
N PRO A 2 31.94 -3.07 -7.93
CA PRO A 2 30.49 -3.02 -7.95
C PRO A 2 30.02 -3.23 -9.40
N ASN A 3 29.40 -4.36 -9.70
CA ASN A 3 28.84 -4.65 -11.03
C ASN A 3 27.53 -3.87 -11.19
N PHE A 4 27.48 -2.99 -12.19
CA PHE A 4 26.22 -2.45 -12.67
C PHE A 4 25.49 -3.56 -13.44
N GLY A 5 24.30 -3.94 -12.97
CA GLY A 5 23.41 -4.79 -13.72
C GLY A 5 22.28 -3.94 -14.32
N PHE A 6 22.00 -4.16 -15.60
CA PHE A 6 20.79 -3.68 -16.26
C PHE A 6 19.81 -4.83 -16.33
N GLU A 7 18.77 -4.79 -15.50
CA GLU A 7 17.67 -5.76 -15.59
C GLU A 7 16.37 -5.00 -15.89
N GLY A 8 15.74 -5.30 -17.02
CA GLY A 8 14.49 -4.67 -17.43
C GLY A 8 14.55 -3.16 -17.73
N GLY A 9 15.74 -2.61 -18.01
CA GLY A 9 15.94 -1.19 -18.32
C GLY A 9 16.21 -0.28 -17.13
N TYR A 10 16.49 -0.83 -15.94
CA TYR A 10 16.84 -0.05 -14.75
C TYR A 10 18.29 -0.21 -14.34
N LEU A 11 18.89 0.90 -13.88
CA LEU A 11 20.17 0.89 -13.16
C LEU A 11 20.01 0.17 -11.82
N LEU A 12 20.79 -0.88 -11.60
CA LEU A 12 21.11 -1.35 -10.27
C LEU A 12 22.26 -0.49 -9.74
N THR A 13 21.98 0.40 -8.80
CA THR A 13 23.05 1.02 -8.04
C THR A 13 23.66 -0.06 -7.14
N PRO A 14 24.98 -0.26 -7.17
CA PRO A 14 25.64 -1.04 -6.15
C PRO A 14 25.37 -0.41 -4.78
N GLY A 15 25.42 -1.19 -3.70
CA GLY A 15 25.24 -0.65 -2.35
C GLY A 15 26.21 0.51 -2.08
N CYS A 16 25.74 1.75 -2.15
CA CYS A 16 26.51 2.94 -1.83
C CYS A 16 26.57 3.07 -0.30
N GLY A 17 27.78 3.06 0.27
CA GLY A 17 27.96 3.24 1.71
C GLY A 17 27.99 4.71 2.12
N ASN A 18 28.25 5.62 1.18
CA ASN A 18 28.29 7.06 1.40
C ASN A 18 27.96 7.85 0.11
N ILE A 19 27.88 9.18 0.24
CA ILE A 19 27.50 10.07 -0.86
C ILE A 19 28.56 10.17 -1.97
N ASN A 20 29.85 9.99 -1.65
CA ASN A 20 30.91 10.01 -2.65
C ASN A 20 30.84 8.75 -3.53
N ASP A 21 30.47 7.61 -2.95
CA ASP A 21 30.23 6.38 -3.72
C ASP A 21 29.11 6.60 -4.75
N LEU A 22 28.04 7.31 -4.35
CA LEU A 22 26.92 7.63 -5.24
C LEU A 22 27.36 8.55 -6.38
N SER A 23 28.10 9.62 -6.07
CA SER A 23 28.65 10.52 -7.10
C SER A 23 29.55 9.78 -8.08
N ASN A 24 30.43 8.90 -7.58
CA ASN A 24 31.28 8.06 -8.42
C ASN A 24 30.47 7.08 -9.29
N CYS A 25 29.33 6.57 -8.78
CA CYS A 25 28.45 5.70 -9.56
C CYS A 25 27.79 6.44 -10.72
N PHE A 26 27.26 7.64 -10.50
CA PHE A 26 26.68 8.45 -11.58
C PHE A 26 27.73 8.87 -12.59
N GLN A 27 28.92 9.28 -12.13
CA GLN A 27 30.02 9.66 -13.02
C GLN A 27 30.41 8.50 -13.95
N LYS A 28 30.61 7.30 -13.39
CA LYS A 28 30.92 6.10 -14.18
C LYS A 28 29.80 5.72 -15.13
N LEU A 29 28.55 5.86 -14.71
CA LEU A 29 27.41 5.60 -15.58
C LEU A 29 27.47 6.50 -16.81
N PHE A 30 27.66 7.81 -16.64
CA PHE A 30 27.72 8.74 -17.76
C PHE A 30 28.92 8.46 -18.67
N GLU A 31 30.08 8.15 -18.10
CA GLU A 31 31.27 7.71 -18.85
C GLU A 31 30.99 6.47 -19.70
N ILE A 32 30.41 5.42 -19.10
CA ILE A 32 30.07 4.18 -19.82
C ILE A 32 29.09 4.43 -20.96
N ILE A 33 28.04 5.24 -20.74
CA ILE A 33 27.06 5.54 -21.79
C ILE A 33 27.72 6.23 -22.99
N VAL A 34 28.63 7.18 -22.71
CA VAL A 34 29.36 7.94 -23.75
C VAL A 34 30.38 7.05 -24.46
N ASP A 35 31.22 6.34 -23.71
CA ASP A 35 32.35 5.58 -24.25
C ASP A 35 31.90 4.31 -24.99
N GLU A 36 30.92 3.59 -24.46
CA GLU A 36 30.40 2.35 -25.06
C GLU A 36 29.27 2.60 -26.06
N SER A 37 28.92 3.87 -26.34
CA SER A 37 27.84 4.25 -27.25
C SER A 37 26.50 3.54 -26.93
N ILE A 38 26.22 3.34 -25.65
CA ILE A 38 25.02 2.62 -25.20
C ILE A 38 23.78 3.46 -25.52
N LYS A 39 22.85 2.86 -26.26
CA LYS A 39 21.54 3.47 -26.52
C LYS A 39 20.55 3.02 -25.45
N LEU A 40 20.39 3.84 -24.42
CA LEU A 40 19.32 3.65 -23.44
C LEU A 40 17.97 4.01 -24.06
N GLN A 41 16.99 3.13 -23.91
CA GLN A 41 15.60 3.46 -24.21
C GLN A 41 14.98 4.19 -23.03
N ILE A 42 14.92 5.51 -23.12
CA ILE A 42 14.31 6.37 -22.10
C ILE A 42 12.86 6.62 -22.50
N LEU A 43 11.94 6.15 -21.66
CA LEU A 43 10.50 6.33 -21.85
C LEU A 43 10.15 7.82 -21.72
N GLU A 44 9.12 8.27 -22.44
CA GLU A 44 8.71 9.69 -22.42
C GLU A 44 8.36 10.17 -21.01
N ASP A 45 7.66 9.34 -20.23
CA ASP A 45 7.32 9.63 -18.83
C ASP A 45 8.55 9.89 -17.93
N ASP A 46 9.69 9.26 -18.25
CA ASP A 46 10.92 9.36 -17.46
C ASP A 46 11.74 10.61 -17.82
N ARG A 47 11.45 11.25 -18.97
CA ARG A 47 12.09 12.53 -19.39
C ARG A 47 11.66 13.72 -18.56
N ASN A 48 10.61 13.58 -17.76
CA ASN A 48 10.16 14.62 -16.82
C ASN A 48 11.06 14.72 -15.57
N SER A 49 12.04 13.81 -15.42
CA SER A 49 13.04 13.83 -14.36
C SER A 49 14.34 14.47 -14.81
N MET A 50 15.08 15.07 -13.87
CA MET A 50 16.37 15.72 -14.16
C MET A 50 17.37 14.71 -14.73
N LEU A 51 17.40 13.50 -14.16
CA LEU A 51 18.27 12.43 -14.62
C LEU A 51 17.83 11.89 -16.00
N GLY A 52 16.52 11.73 -16.23
CA GLY A 52 16.00 11.20 -17.49
C GLY A 52 16.26 12.11 -18.68
N GLU A 53 16.14 13.42 -18.50
CA GLU A 53 16.52 14.40 -19.53
C GLU A 53 18.04 14.38 -19.81
N MET A 54 18.88 14.36 -18.76
CA MET A 54 20.33 14.26 -18.94
C MET A 54 20.74 13.00 -19.69
N LEU A 55 20.19 11.84 -19.31
CA LEU A 55 20.45 10.58 -20.00
C LEU A 55 19.97 10.64 -21.46
N TYR A 56 18.85 11.33 -21.73
CA TYR A 56 18.32 11.49 -23.08
C TYR A 56 19.21 12.38 -23.93
N ASP A 57 19.72 13.48 -23.36
CA ASP A 57 20.65 14.37 -24.06
C ASP A 57 21.99 13.69 -24.35
N ILE A 58 22.50 12.86 -23.45
CA ILE A 58 23.68 12.02 -23.69
C ILE A 58 23.40 11.04 -24.83
N CYS A 59 22.33 10.25 -24.73
CA CYS A 59 22.01 9.20 -25.70
C CYS A 59 21.64 9.75 -27.09
N SER A 60 21.13 10.98 -27.15
CA SER A 60 20.77 11.65 -28.41
C SER A 60 21.94 12.43 -29.03
N GLY A 61 23.12 12.41 -28.40
CA GLY A 61 24.31 13.14 -28.86
C GLY A 61 24.19 14.66 -28.75
N ARG A 62 23.22 15.17 -27.97
CA ARG A 62 23.04 16.61 -27.71
C ARG A 62 23.96 17.10 -26.61
N ALA A 63 24.33 16.23 -25.67
CA ALA A 63 25.28 16.56 -24.63
C ALA A 63 26.68 16.75 -25.23
N THR A 64 27.24 17.95 -25.08
CA THR A 64 28.60 18.27 -25.54
C THR A 64 29.69 17.86 -24.56
N ARG A 65 29.32 17.50 -23.32
CA ARG A 65 30.20 17.09 -22.23
C ARG A 65 29.52 16.06 -21.34
N ILE A 66 30.32 15.22 -20.69
CA ILE A 66 29.87 14.32 -19.63
C ILE A 66 29.30 15.16 -18.48
N PRO A 67 28.04 14.94 -18.04
CA PRO A 67 27.48 15.67 -16.92
C PRO A 67 28.22 15.39 -15.62
N HIS A 68 28.41 16.43 -14.82
CA HIS A 68 28.93 16.31 -13.46
C HIS A 68 27.86 16.76 -12.47
N LEU A 69 27.40 15.84 -11.64
CA LEU A 69 26.41 16.11 -10.61
C LEU A 69 27.10 16.45 -9.29
N SER A 70 26.59 17.47 -8.60
CA SER A 70 26.95 17.71 -7.20
C SER A 70 26.43 16.57 -6.31
N PRO A 71 27.00 16.35 -5.11
CA PRO A 71 26.51 15.34 -4.16
C PRO A 71 25.01 15.44 -3.87
N LYS A 72 24.47 16.67 -3.76
CA LYS A 72 23.03 16.90 -3.59
C LYS A 72 22.24 16.39 -4.80
N GLN A 73 22.64 16.75 -6.01
CA GLN A 73 21.98 16.33 -7.24
C GLN A 73 22.04 14.82 -7.45
N CYS A 74 23.14 14.16 -7.07
CA CYS A 74 23.24 12.71 -7.06
C CYS A 74 22.15 12.07 -6.19
N LEU A 75 21.93 12.61 -4.98
CA LEU A 75 20.90 12.11 -4.08
C LEU A 75 19.49 12.36 -4.64
N GLU A 76 19.24 13.56 -5.17
CA GLU A 76 17.96 13.91 -5.79
C GLU A 76 17.64 13.00 -6.98
N SER A 77 18.61 12.78 -7.86
CA SER A 77 18.49 11.85 -9.00
C SER A 77 18.21 10.41 -8.56
N LEU A 78 18.84 9.95 -7.47
CA LEU A 78 18.57 8.62 -6.93
C LEU A 78 17.14 8.49 -6.39
N ILE A 79 16.64 9.53 -5.71
CA ILE A 79 15.27 9.57 -5.18
C ILE A 79 14.27 9.55 -6.34
N GLU A 80 14.47 10.37 -7.38
CA GLU A 80 13.63 10.39 -8.58
C GLU A 80 13.63 9.02 -9.27
N LEU A 81 14.81 8.43 -9.52
CA LEU A 81 14.93 7.10 -10.14
C LEU A 81 14.19 6.03 -9.32
N GLY A 82 14.35 6.05 -8.00
CA GLY A 82 13.66 5.15 -7.07
C GLY A 82 12.14 5.32 -7.15
N LEU A 83 11.65 6.56 -7.17
CA LEU A 83 10.23 6.88 -7.28
C LEU A 83 9.63 6.36 -8.59
N HIS A 84 10.27 6.63 -9.73
CA HIS A 84 9.83 6.17 -11.06
C HIS A 84 9.79 4.65 -11.14
N LYS A 85 10.82 3.97 -10.62
CA LYS A 85 10.87 2.51 -10.55
C LYS A 85 9.74 1.95 -9.67
N LEU A 86 9.52 2.51 -8.50
CA LEU A 86 8.45 2.08 -7.59
C LEU A 86 7.07 2.27 -8.22
N LYS A 87 6.80 3.44 -8.82
CA LYS A 87 5.57 3.69 -9.59
C LYS A 87 5.35 2.59 -10.61
N ARG A 88 6.31 2.35 -11.51
CA ARG A 88 6.17 1.34 -12.56
C ARG A 88 5.92 -0.07 -12.00
N ASN A 89 6.62 -0.44 -10.94
CA ASN A 89 6.43 -1.75 -10.30
C ASN A 89 5.03 -1.90 -9.72
N TYR A 90 4.55 -0.94 -8.94
CA TYR A 90 3.21 -0.99 -8.35
C TYR A 90 2.12 -0.99 -9.40
N PHE A 91 2.20 -0.12 -10.40
CA PHE A 91 1.21 -0.07 -11.48
C PHE A 91 1.21 -1.35 -12.32
N LYS A 92 2.38 -1.97 -12.57
CA LYS A 92 2.45 -3.27 -13.24
C LYS A 92 1.77 -4.37 -12.43
N ILE A 93 2.01 -4.41 -11.11
CA ILE A 93 1.36 -5.38 -10.21
C ILE A 93 -0.15 -5.18 -10.24
N ILE A 94 -0.63 -3.96 -10.03
CA ILE A 94 -2.08 -3.68 -10.00
C ILE A 94 -2.73 -3.97 -11.34
N THR A 95 -2.08 -3.63 -12.46
CA THR A 95 -2.57 -3.94 -13.81
C THR A 95 -2.74 -5.44 -14.02
N SER A 96 -1.87 -6.26 -13.43
CA SER A 96 -2.00 -7.72 -13.48
C SER A 96 -3.15 -8.28 -12.64
N VAL A 97 -3.66 -7.49 -11.69
CA VAL A 97 -4.82 -7.83 -10.86
C VAL A 97 -6.12 -7.31 -11.48
N ASP A 98 -6.18 -6.01 -11.80
CA ASP A 98 -7.35 -5.39 -12.42
C ASP A 98 -6.92 -4.10 -13.15
N PHE A 99 -7.15 -4.07 -14.47
CA PHE A 99 -6.79 -2.94 -15.32
C PHE A 99 -7.56 -1.66 -14.99
N GLN A 100 -8.84 -1.77 -14.60
CA GLN A 100 -9.65 -0.59 -14.30
C GLN A 100 -9.18 0.08 -13.02
N ILE A 101 -8.84 -0.70 -11.99
CA ILE A 101 -8.22 -0.17 -10.75
C ILE A 101 -6.91 0.55 -11.09
N ALA A 102 -6.06 -0.05 -11.93
CA ALA A 102 -4.79 0.57 -12.32
C ALA A 102 -5.03 1.92 -13.01
N LYS A 103 -6.04 2.01 -13.87
CA LYS A 103 -6.44 3.26 -14.53
C LYS A 103 -6.90 4.32 -13.53
N ASP A 104 -7.80 3.97 -12.61
CA ASP A 104 -8.31 4.91 -11.60
C ASP A 104 -7.18 5.46 -10.71
N LEU A 105 -6.22 4.61 -10.35
CA LEU A 105 -5.03 5.02 -9.60
C LEU A 105 -4.08 5.90 -10.44
N GLN A 106 -4.02 5.69 -11.76
CA GLN A 106 -3.18 6.49 -12.66
C GLN A 106 -3.76 7.88 -12.83
N ASP A 107 -5.09 7.99 -12.94
CA ASP A 107 -5.78 9.28 -13.01
C ASP A 107 -5.55 10.10 -11.73
N LYS A 108 -5.60 9.45 -10.56
CA LYS A 108 -5.27 10.10 -9.28
C LYS A 108 -3.79 10.47 -9.16
N TRP A 109 -2.86 9.63 -9.64
CA TRP A 109 -1.44 9.98 -9.75
C TRP A 109 -1.24 11.24 -10.60
N ASN A 110 -1.90 11.30 -11.77
CA ASN A 110 -1.80 12.44 -12.67
C ASN A 110 -2.35 13.72 -12.04
N ALA A 111 -3.40 13.64 -11.21
CA ALA A 111 -3.93 14.78 -10.47
C ALA A 111 -2.92 15.36 -9.45
N LEU A 112 -2.02 14.53 -8.88
CA LEU A 112 -0.94 15.02 -8.01
C LEU A 112 0.07 15.91 -8.76
N LEU A 113 0.21 15.71 -10.07
CA LEU A 113 1.13 16.48 -10.93
C LEU A 113 0.60 17.89 -11.28
N VAL A 114 -0.69 18.18 -11.04
CA VAL A 114 -1.34 19.45 -11.46
C VAL A 114 -1.11 20.60 -10.46
N MET A 115 -0.24 20.43 -9.45
CA MET A 115 0.16 21.56 -8.62
C MET A 115 0.87 22.63 -9.47
N PRO A 116 0.52 23.92 -9.31
CA PRO A 116 0.90 24.96 -10.25
C PRO A 116 2.41 25.16 -10.21
N HIS A 117 3.09 24.82 -11.30
CA HIS A 117 4.41 25.35 -11.61
C HIS A 117 4.24 26.84 -11.92
N THR A 118 4.20 27.69 -10.89
CA THR A 118 4.32 29.13 -11.06
C THR A 118 5.77 29.44 -11.43
N GLY A 119 6.05 29.41 -12.73
CA GLY A 119 7.33 29.82 -13.30
C GLY A 119 7.82 28.84 -14.36
N ARG A 120 8.46 29.36 -15.41
CA ARG A 120 9.32 28.57 -16.30
C ARG A 120 10.31 27.83 -15.39
N ALA A 121 10.13 26.53 -15.23
CA ALA A 121 11.02 25.69 -14.45
C ALA A 121 12.41 25.77 -15.09
N THR A 122 13.23 26.66 -14.55
CA THR A 122 14.67 26.52 -14.67
C THR A 122 15.00 25.31 -13.80
N PHE A 123 15.57 24.28 -14.42
CA PHE A 123 15.90 23.00 -13.83
C PHE A 123 16.83 23.17 -12.63
N THR A 124 16.27 23.33 -11.44
CA THR A 124 17.03 23.43 -10.20
C THR A 124 16.19 22.89 -9.06
N GLU A 125 16.66 21.76 -8.51
CA GLU A 125 16.27 21.13 -7.24
C GLU A 125 14.99 20.28 -7.23
N LEU A 126 15.06 19.17 -6.48
CA LEU A 126 13.95 18.26 -6.24
C LEU A 126 12.82 19.01 -5.53
N ASN A 127 11.60 18.97 -6.08
CA ASN A 127 10.42 19.45 -5.38
C ASN A 127 10.07 18.47 -4.25
N VAL A 128 10.66 18.70 -3.07
CA VAL A 128 10.51 17.82 -1.90
C VAL A 128 9.04 17.64 -1.50
N PRO A 129 8.21 18.69 -1.36
CA PRO A 129 6.78 18.51 -1.04
C PRO A 129 6.04 17.60 -2.02
N HIS A 130 6.27 17.79 -3.32
CA HIS A 130 5.65 16.98 -4.36
C HIS A 130 6.13 15.53 -4.32
N THR A 131 7.44 15.32 -4.18
CA THR A 131 8.05 13.98 -4.07
C THR A 131 7.53 13.22 -2.86
N VAL A 132 7.38 13.90 -1.72
CA VAL A 132 6.80 13.32 -0.49
C VAL A 132 5.34 12.91 -0.71
N ALA A 133 4.54 13.74 -1.38
CA ALA A 133 3.15 13.38 -1.71
C ALA A 133 3.07 12.15 -2.62
N GLN A 134 3.94 12.05 -3.63
CA GLN A 134 4.02 10.89 -4.51
C GLN A 134 4.47 9.63 -3.77
N LEU A 135 5.49 9.72 -2.91
CA LEU A 135 5.93 8.60 -2.07
C LEU A 135 4.84 8.13 -1.12
N HIS A 136 4.11 9.07 -0.51
CA HIS A 136 2.99 8.75 0.38
C HIS A 136 1.89 8.00 -0.38
N TYR A 137 1.56 8.44 -1.60
CA TYR A 137 0.59 7.74 -2.44
C TYR A 137 1.03 6.32 -2.80
N LEU A 138 2.30 6.13 -3.18
CA LEU A 138 2.86 4.78 -3.43
C LEU A 138 2.86 3.92 -2.17
N TYR A 139 3.09 4.51 -1.00
CA TYR A 139 3.02 3.81 0.28
C TYR A 139 1.60 3.35 0.63
N GLN A 140 0.57 4.16 0.34
CA GLN A 140 -0.82 3.73 0.52
C GLN A 140 -1.18 2.58 -0.43
N ILE A 141 -0.70 2.62 -1.68
CA ILE A 141 -0.82 1.50 -2.64
C ILE A 141 -0.10 0.25 -2.12
N HIS A 142 1.13 0.41 -1.61
CA HIS A 142 1.89 -0.69 -1.02
C HIS A 142 1.11 -1.37 0.09
N THR A 143 0.58 -0.58 1.03
CA THR A 143 -0.25 -1.08 2.13
C THR A 143 -1.44 -1.89 1.60
N ALA A 144 -2.13 -1.40 0.56
CA ALA A 144 -3.25 -2.11 -0.03
C ALA A 144 -2.84 -3.47 -0.65
N LEU A 145 -1.66 -3.54 -1.25
CA LEU A 145 -1.10 -4.77 -1.78
C LEU A 145 -0.63 -5.73 -0.67
N GLU A 146 -0.11 -5.23 0.45
CA GLU A 146 0.19 -6.06 1.62
C GLU A 146 -1.08 -6.70 2.18
N PHE A 147 -2.18 -5.96 2.29
CA PHE A 147 -3.49 -6.54 2.67
C PHE A 147 -3.92 -7.63 1.69
N LEU A 148 -3.77 -7.40 0.39
CA LEU A 148 -4.10 -8.40 -0.62
C LEU A 148 -3.23 -9.66 -0.49
N ALA A 149 -1.93 -9.49 -0.25
CA ALA A 149 -0.99 -10.57 -0.05
C ALA A 149 -1.33 -11.38 1.21
N LEU A 150 -1.62 -10.72 2.34
CA LEU A 150 -2.04 -11.35 3.58
C LEU A 150 -3.32 -12.18 3.41
N VAL A 151 -4.32 -11.63 2.71
CA VAL A 151 -5.57 -12.35 2.44
C VAL A 151 -5.33 -13.58 1.56
N ASN A 152 -4.50 -13.44 0.53
CA ASN A 152 -4.17 -14.52 -0.40
C ASN A 152 -3.29 -15.61 0.22
N GLU A 153 -2.38 -15.24 1.14
CA GLU A 153 -1.54 -16.17 1.89
C GLU A 153 -2.36 -16.92 2.93
N ALA A 154 -3.21 -16.21 3.68
CA ALA A 154 -4.09 -16.83 4.67
C ALA A 154 -5.01 -17.86 4.00
N ARG A 155 -5.57 -17.54 2.83
CA ARG A 155 -6.47 -18.41 2.07
C ARG A 155 -6.44 -18.10 0.57
N ARG A 156 -6.53 -19.16 -0.26
CA ARG A 156 -6.69 -19.02 -1.72
C ARG A 156 -8.13 -18.65 -2.06
N PHE A 157 -8.41 -17.36 -2.16
CA PHE A 157 -9.69 -16.85 -2.62
C PHE A 157 -9.78 -16.81 -4.16
N PRO A 158 -10.98 -16.85 -4.75
CA PRO A 158 -11.16 -16.64 -6.18
C PRO A 158 -10.73 -15.22 -6.55
N HIS A 159 -10.25 -15.05 -7.78
CA HIS A 159 -9.73 -13.77 -8.24
C HIS A 159 -10.74 -12.60 -8.08
N GLY A 160 -12.03 -12.84 -8.34
CA GLY A 160 -13.08 -11.83 -8.17
C GLY A 160 -13.21 -11.33 -6.72
N VAL A 161 -13.04 -12.21 -5.73
CA VAL A 161 -13.05 -11.82 -4.31
C VAL A 161 -11.81 -10.99 -3.98
N LEU A 162 -10.64 -11.39 -4.48
CA LEU A 162 -9.39 -10.64 -4.31
C LEU A 162 -9.48 -9.22 -4.89
N ILE A 163 -10.13 -9.05 -6.04
CA ILE A 163 -10.42 -7.73 -6.63
C ILE A 163 -11.33 -6.92 -5.71
N SER A 164 -12.41 -7.52 -5.19
CA SER A 164 -13.32 -6.85 -4.25
C SER A 164 -12.62 -6.43 -2.96
N VAL A 165 -11.74 -7.28 -2.41
CA VAL A 165 -10.89 -6.94 -1.26
C VAL A 165 -10.03 -5.73 -1.59
N LEU A 166 -9.27 -5.79 -2.69
CA LEU A 166 -8.39 -4.71 -3.11
C LEU A 166 -9.16 -3.38 -3.27
N LYS A 167 -10.32 -3.39 -3.95
CA LYS A 167 -11.17 -2.20 -4.11
C LYS A 167 -11.60 -1.60 -2.77
N ASN A 168 -12.02 -2.42 -1.81
CA ASN A 168 -12.42 -1.94 -0.49
C ASN A 168 -11.25 -1.33 0.30
N VAL A 169 -10.07 -1.97 0.24
CA VAL A 169 -8.87 -1.47 0.90
C VAL A 169 -8.41 -0.16 0.27
N LEU A 170 -8.35 -0.10 -1.08
CA LEU A 170 -7.99 1.12 -1.80
C LEU A 170 -8.97 2.24 -1.52
N ASN A 171 -10.28 1.98 -1.47
CA ASN A 171 -11.26 3.02 -1.14
C ASN A 171 -10.99 3.60 0.25
N LYS A 172 -10.74 2.74 1.24
CA LYS A 172 -10.52 3.13 2.63
C LYS A 172 -9.19 3.86 2.88
N TYR A 173 -8.11 3.46 2.21
CA TYR A 173 -6.75 3.93 2.53
C TYR A 173 -6.10 4.79 1.44
N VAL A 174 -6.59 4.72 0.20
CA VAL A 174 -6.01 5.45 -0.94
C VAL A 174 -6.98 6.49 -1.46
N MET A 175 -8.26 6.15 -1.71
CA MET A 175 -9.20 7.04 -2.39
C MET A 175 -9.79 8.10 -1.44
N ASP A 176 -10.15 7.73 -0.22
CA ASP A 176 -10.62 8.69 0.80
C ASP A 176 -9.44 9.52 1.35
N MET A 177 -9.44 10.82 1.02
CA MET A 177 -8.46 11.81 1.52
C MET A 177 -8.50 12.03 3.04
N VAL A 178 -9.45 11.41 3.75
CA VAL A 178 -9.68 11.61 5.19
C VAL A 178 -8.72 10.79 6.04
N SER A 179 -8.01 9.82 5.46
CA SER A 179 -7.01 9.06 6.20
C SER A 179 -5.76 9.91 6.46
N ASN A 180 -5.77 10.62 7.59
CA ASN A 180 -4.56 11.02 8.30
C ASN A 180 -3.79 9.73 8.63
N PHE A 181 -3.02 9.21 7.67
CA PHE A 181 -2.12 8.11 7.91
C PHE A 181 -1.00 8.66 8.81
N SER A 182 -1.24 8.65 10.11
CA SER A 182 -0.24 8.99 11.09
C SER A 182 0.87 7.95 10.93
N TYR A 183 2.09 8.39 10.61
CA TYR A 183 3.29 7.57 10.71
C TYR A 183 3.37 7.03 12.14
N GLY A 184 2.91 5.80 12.35
CA GLY A 184 2.62 5.28 13.68
C GLY A 184 2.08 3.87 13.60
N ILE A 185 2.96 2.92 13.86
CA ILE A 185 2.68 1.49 14.01
C ILE A 185 1.53 1.33 15.05
N ARG A 186 0.44 0.65 14.65
CA ARG A 186 -0.72 0.18 15.47
C ARG A 186 -2.00 1.04 15.46
N GLN A 187 -2.56 1.34 14.29
CA GLN A 187 -4.04 1.38 14.22
C GLN A 187 -4.53 -0.02 13.86
N LEU A 188 -5.45 -0.58 14.67
CA LEU A 188 -6.18 -1.79 14.31
C LEU A 188 -6.96 -1.49 13.02
N CYS A 189 -6.51 -2.05 11.90
CA CYS A 189 -7.16 -1.88 10.62
C CYS A 189 -8.35 -2.86 10.53
N ASP A 190 -9.56 -2.38 10.79
CA ASP A 190 -10.76 -3.18 10.57
C ASP A 190 -11.25 -3.00 9.12
N ILE A 191 -11.13 -4.02 8.29
CA ILE A 191 -11.59 -3.99 6.90
C ILE A 191 -12.69 -5.03 6.73
N ALA A 192 -13.90 -4.56 6.48
CA ALA A 192 -15.03 -5.40 6.11
C ALA A 192 -15.12 -5.48 4.58
N VAL A 193 -15.00 -6.68 4.04
CA VAL A 193 -15.20 -6.93 2.60
C VAL A 193 -16.47 -7.76 2.44
N PRO A 194 -17.47 -7.28 1.69
CA PRO A 194 -18.63 -8.09 1.37
C PRO A 194 -18.22 -9.21 0.41
N ILE A 195 -18.47 -10.47 0.80
CA ILE A 195 -18.16 -11.65 -0.01
C ILE A 195 -19.46 -12.47 -0.17
N CYS A 196 -19.73 -12.93 -1.39
CA CYS A 196 -20.87 -13.82 -1.62
C CYS A 196 -20.63 -15.17 -0.97
N PHE A 197 -21.63 -15.73 -0.30
CA PHE A 197 -21.53 -17.04 0.35
C PHE A 197 -21.18 -18.16 -0.64
N ALA A 198 -21.60 -18.05 -1.90
CA ALA A 198 -21.26 -19.01 -2.95
C ALA A 198 -19.74 -19.05 -3.23
N ASP A 199 -19.07 -17.89 -3.22
CA ASP A 199 -17.61 -17.77 -3.42
C ASP A 199 -16.83 -18.31 -2.21
N ILE A 200 -17.42 -18.22 -1.01
CA ILE A 200 -16.85 -18.79 0.21
C ILE A 200 -16.97 -20.32 0.18
N LYS A 201 -18.14 -20.84 -0.22
CA LYS A 201 -18.43 -22.27 -0.30
C LYS A 201 -17.57 -22.98 -1.34
N SER A 202 -17.30 -22.34 -2.49
CA SER A 202 -16.44 -22.91 -3.53
C SER A 202 -14.98 -23.06 -3.11
N CYS A 203 -14.55 -22.32 -2.07
CA CYS A 203 -13.18 -22.35 -1.56
C CYS A 203 -13.01 -23.22 -0.31
N ASP A 204 -14.02 -24.00 0.06
CA ASP A 204 -14.03 -24.88 1.23
C ASP A 204 -13.71 -24.17 2.57
N LEU A 205 -13.84 -22.85 2.60
CA LEU A 205 -13.39 -21.99 3.70
C LEU A 205 -14.11 -22.25 5.02
N LEU A 206 -15.36 -22.71 4.93
CA LEU A 206 -16.23 -22.97 6.06
C LEU A 206 -16.41 -24.45 6.36
N SER A 207 -16.02 -25.34 5.44
CA SER A 207 -16.34 -26.77 5.54
C SER A 207 -15.51 -27.49 6.60
N ASN A 208 -14.31 -26.99 6.86
CA ASN A 208 -13.31 -27.65 7.72
C ASN A 208 -12.79 -26.76 8.87
N CYS A 209 -13.37 -25.57 9.08
CA CYS A 209 -12.98 -24.66 10.16
C CYS A 209 -14.11 -24.53 11.18
N ALA A 210 -13.89 -25.04 12.41
CA ALA A 210 -14.76 -24.70 13.53
C ALA A 210 -14.68 -23.17 13.77
N PRO A 211 -15.83 -22.47 13.90
CA PRO A 211 -15.82 -21.03 14.10
C PRO A 211 -15.15 -20.68 15.43
N SER A 212 -14.23 -19.71 15.43
CA SER A 212 -13.63 -19.19 16.66
C SER A 212 -14.66 -18.48 17.56
N LYS A 213 -15.77 -18.02 16.94
CA LYS A 213 -16.89 -17.36 17.58
C LYS A 213 -18.20 -17.67 16.87
N TYR A 214 -19.21 -18.04 17.63
CA TYR A 214 -20.59 -18.18 17.19
C TYR A 214 -21.47 -17.20 17.98
N ARG A 215 -22.39 -16.50 17.30
CA ARG A 215 -23.29 -15.54 17.94
C ARG A 215 -24.72 -15.74 17.45
N ILE A 216 -25.64 -16.00 18.37
CA ILE A 216 -27.09 -15.92 18.11
C ILE A 216 -27.59 -14.59 18.66
N ARG A 217 -28.31 -13.82 17.84
CA ARG A 217 -28.95 -12.57 18.24
C ARG A 217 -30.46 -12.72 18.12
N MET A 218 -31.16 -12.52 19.23
CA MET A 218 -32.61 -12.42 19.30
C MET A 218 -32.97 -10.95 19.49
N SER A 219 -33.85 -10.42 18.66
CA SER A 219 -34.33 -9.04 18.74
C SER A 219 -35.84 -9.00 18.87
N SER A 220 -36.34 -8.22 19.82
CA SER A 220 -37.76 -7.86 19.95
C SER A 220 -37.91 -6.34 19.95
N ASN A 221 -38.86 -5.81 19.19
CA ASN A 221 -39.13 -4.39 19.11
C ASN A 221 -40.53 -4.05 19.67
N PRO A 222 -40.70 -3.99 21.01
CA PRO A 222 -41.89 -3.40 21.60
C PRO A 222 -42.10 -1.93 21.19
N ILE A 223 -43.31 -1.42 21.37
CA ILE A 223 -43.75 -0.08 20.89
C ILE A 223 -42.80 1.08 21.26
N ASN A 224 -42.12 1.02 22.42
CA ASN A 224 -41.22 2.09 22.91
C ASN A 224 -39.81 1.58 23.25
N SER A 225 -39.44 0.36 22.85
CA SER A 225 -38.11 -0.18 23.14
C SER A 225 -37.64 -1.14 22.06
N SER A 226 -36.34 -1.35 21.97
CA SER A 226 -35.78 -2.51 21.29
C SER A 226 -34.92 -3.28 22.28
N VAL A 227 -35.18 -4.57 22.40
CA VAL A 227 -34.42 -5.48 23.24
C VAL A 227 -33.68 -6.44 22.33
N ILE A 228 -32.37 -6.49 22.50
CA ILE A 228 -31.47 -7.39 21.79
C ILE A 228 -30.77 -8.26 22.81
N THR A 229 -31.05 -9.57 22.76
CA THR A 229 -30.30 -10.57 23.51
C THR A 229 -29.35 -11.27 22.57
N SER A 230 -28.06 -11.29 22.88
CA SER A 230 -27.05 -12.02 22.11
C SER A 230 -26.39 -13.08 22.98
N PHE A 231 -26.38 -14.30 22.49
CA PHE A 231 -25.64 -15.43 23.05
C PHE A 231 -24.38 -15.60 22.21
N HIS A 232 -23.22 -15.58 22.84
CA HIS A 232 -21.92 -15.75 22.18
C HIS A 232 -21.22 -16.98 22.72
N TYR A 233 -20.72 -17.83 21.83
CA TYR A 233 -19.86 -18.95 22.15
C TYR A 233 -18.50 -18.68 21.49
N THR A 234 -17.44 -18.53 22.27
CA THR A 234 -16.12 -18.10 21.78
C THR A 234 -15.01 -18.96 22.35
N ARG A 235 -13.93 -19.13 21.60
CA ARG A 235 -12.67 -19.69 22.14
C ARG A 235 -11.89 -18.66 22.94
N ASP A 236 -11.94 -17.41 22.48
CA ASP A 236 -11.22 -16.30 23.09
C ASP A 236 -12.13 -15.46 23.98
N PRO A 237 -11.60 -14.85 25.05
CA PRO A 237 -12.36 -13.94 25.91
C PRO A 237 -12.93 -12.77 25.12
N LEU A 238 -14.24 -12.53 25.28
CA LEU A 238 -14.98 -11.53 24.50
C LEU A 238 -14.77 -10.10 25.02
N PHE A 239 -14.47 -9.99 26.31
CA PHE A 239 -14.16 -8.78 27.05
C PHE A 239 -12.71 -8.77 27.54
N PRO A 240 -12.12 -7.58 27.80
CA PRO A 240 -10.83 -7.49 28.46
C PRO A 240 -10.81 -8.23 29.80
N ASN A 241 -9.65 -8.77 30.18
CA ASN A 241 -9.51 -9.58 31.39
C ASN A 241 -9.92 -8.85 32.69
N THR A 242 -9.97 -7.53 32.65
CA THR A 242 -10.39 -6.67 33.77
C THR A 242 -11.87 -6.76 34.11
N ILE A 243 -12.71 -7.30 33.21
CA ILE A 243 -14.16 -7.45 33.42
C ILE A 243 -14.50 -8.77 34.13
N TYR A 244 -13.63 -9.79 34.04
CA TYR A 244 -13.86 -11.07 34.70
C TYR A 244 -13.50 -10.98 36.19
N LYS A 245 -14.43 -11.36 37.08
CA LYS A 245 -14.13 -11.45 38.51
C LYS A 245 -13.24 -12.68 38.75
N TYR A 246 -12.26 -12.55 39.65
CA TYR A 246 -11.28 -13.58 39.98
C TYR A 246 -11.88 -14.96 40.31
N ASN A 247 -13.13 -14.99 40.80
CA ASN A 247 -13.85 -16.21 41.18
C ASN A 247 -14.67 -16.87 40.05
N ASP A 248 -14.87 -16.19 38.90
CA ASP A 248 -15.50 -16.80 37.72
C ASP A 248 -14.50 -17.64 36.90
N VAL A 249 -13.20 -17.46 37.16
CA VAL A 249 -12.08 -18.14 36.49
C VAL A 249 -11.44 -19.22 37.39
N SER A 250 -11.83 -19.30 38.66
CA SER A 250 -11.28 -20.27 39.60
C SER A 250 -11.98 -21.63 39.48
N ASN A 251 -11.23 -22.63 39.03
CA ASN A 251 -11.50 -24.08 39.05
C ASN A 251 -12.06 -24.77 37.80
N SER A 252 -11.80 -24.25 36.61
CA SER A 252 -11.71 -25.13 35.44
C SER A 252 -10.49 -24.75 34.62
N ALA A 253 -9.58 -25.70 34.46
CA ALA A 253 -8.53 -25.68 33.45
C ALA A 253 -9.03 -24.95 32.20
N ILE A 254 -8.26 -23.94 31.74
CA ILE A 254 -8.37 -23.24 30.45
C ILE A 254 -9.47 -23.86 29.59
N GLN A 255 -10.73 -23.48 29.83
CA GLN A 255 -11.82 -24.05 29.05
C GLN A 255 -11.63 -23.50 27.65
N GLU A 256 -11.34 -24.38 26.68
CA GLU A 256 -11.08 -24.01 25.29
C GLU A 256 -12.23 -23.21 24.66
N HIS A 257 -13.40 -23.18 25.30
CA HIS A 257 -14.59 -22.47 24.84
C HIS A 257 -15.37 -21.86 26.02
N GLN A 258 -15.86 -20.64 25.84
CA GLN A 258 -16.57 -19.83 26.83
C GLN A 258 -17.94 -19.38 26.27
N LEU A 259 -18.96 -19.32 27.13
CA LEU A 259 -20.31 -18.87 26.78
C LEU A 259 -20.62 -17.53 27.46
N TYR A 260 -21.00 -16.54 26.66
CA TYR A 260 -21.37 -15.20 27.12
C TYR A 260 -22.80 -14.86 26.71
N VAL A 261 -23.54 -14.19 27.59
CA VAL A 261 -24.86 -13.65 27.29
C VAL A 261 -24.83 -12.14 27.50
N THR A 262 -25.14 -11.38 26.44
CA THR A 262 -25.24 -9.92 26.49
C THR A 262 -26.66 -9.51 26.15
N ARG A 263 -27.31 -8.73 27.02
CA ARG A 263 -28.62 -8.12 26.76
C ARG A 263 -28.45 -6.61 26.66
N VAL A 264 -28.93 -6.03 25.57
CA VAL A 264 -28.95 -4.59 25.34
C VAL A 264 -30.41 -4.18 25.18
N GLU A 265 -30.83 -3.20 25.97
CA GLU A 265 -32.15 -2.58 25.87
C GLU A 265 -31.96 -1.12 25.48
N THR A 266 -32.58 -0.72 24.38
CA THR A 266 -32.65 0.68 23.99
C THR A 266 -34.09 1.14 24.11
N TYR A 267 -34.29 2.29 24.75
CA TYR A 267 -35.58 2.95 24.84
C TYR A 267 -35.60 4.05 23.80
N SER A 268 -36.71 4.17 23.05
CA SER A 268 -36.93 5.35 22.23
C SER A 268 -37.43 6.45 23.14
N ASP A 269 -36.64 7.50 23.37
CA ASP A 269 -37.16 8.74 23.95
C ASP A 269 -38.21 9.30 22.99
N LYS A 270 -39.48 9.16 23.36
CA LYS A 270 -40.54 9.93 22.72
C LYS A 270 -40.41 11.36 23.22
N VAL A 271 -40.03 12.27 22.33
CA VAL A 271 -40.40 13.69 22.42
C VAL A 271 -41.91 13.79 22.28
#